data_AF-A0AAN7CV79-F1
#
_entry.id   AF-A0AAN7CV79-F1
#
_cell.length_a   1.000
_cell.length_b   1.000
_cell.length_c   1.000
_cell.angle_alpha   90.00
_cell.angle_beta   90.00
_cell.angle_gamma   90.00
#
_symmetry.space_group_name_H-M   'P 1'
#
loop_
_entity.id
_entity.type
_entity.pdbx_description
1 polymer ?
#
loop_
_entity_poly.entity_id
_entity_poly.type
_entity_poly.pdbx_seq_one_letter_code
_entity_poly.pdbx_strand_id
1 'polypeptide(L)'
;MSYGIYYVVLKLISPNKEASARWGRYHLSFPSRYDADEFYRTLQTLKRGDVPYFTNLSRHSPQFWGYDSVDGHNSIYNVLVQGLVDDFRERLSGSFIHNFDNGAFSAISNLVNGPDWLDGAYFYIRNRHQPSLYWWVQGQRGHASERRRTKFRIQLCEKVPGINEKLKSPVVLIRKDRVYVEVVPEAGMPTESRKYLGIVDNCVMLSSTAYPWIFENLLCKQIGVRWRGEKAQSGDDVSKDPFLMPIGEPGAEQWELC
;
A
#
# COMPACT_ATOMS: atom_id res chain seq x y z
N MET A 1 -2.95 -3.21 18.86
CA MET A 1 -2.13 -2.60 17.78
C MET A 1 -0.69 -2.62 18.26
N SER A 2 0.27 -3.08 17.44
CA SER A 2 1.68 -3.00 17.84
C SER A 2 2.11 -1.53 17.73
N TYR A 3 2.38 -0.91 18.88
CA TYR A 3 2.85 0.47 19.03
C TYR A 3 4.36 0.58 18.74
N GLY A 4 4.80 -0.08 17.67
CA GLY A 4 6.20 -0.09 17.26
C GLY A 4 6.50 1.04 16.29
N ILE A 5 7.64 1.71 16.49
CA ILE A 5 8.20 2.60 15.47
C ILE A 5 8.47 1.78 14.20
N TYR A 6 8.03 2.30 13.06
CA TYR A 6 8.27 1.75 11.74
C TYR A 6 9.56 2.33 11.16
N TYR A 7 10.50 1.46 10.81
CA TYR A 7 11.80 1.87 10.31
C TYR A 7 11.94 1.64 8.80
N VAL A 8 12.64 2.55 8.15
CA VAL A 8 13.01 2.48 6.74
C VAL A 8 14.48 2.81 6.58
N VAL A 9 15.15 2.04 5.74
CA VAL A 9 16.50 2.32 5.27
C VAL A 9 16.40 2.93 3.87
N LEU A 10 16.97 4.10 3.70
CA LEU A 10 17.03 4.80 2.42
C LEU A 10 18.49 4.97 2.02
N LYS A 11 18.87 4.43 0.87
CA LYS A 11 20.27 4.34 0.41
C LYS A 11 20.49 5.04 -0.93
N LEU A 12 21.57 5.80 -1.02
CA LEU A 12 22.05 6.40 -2.26
C LEU A 12 22.51 5.31 -3.24
N ILE A 13 21.92 5.29 -4.44
CA ILE A 13 22.22 4.37 -5.54
C ILE A 13 22.94 5.05 -6.72
N SER A 14 23.64 6.15 -6.43
CA SER A 14 24.43 6.90 -7.40
C SER A 14 25.59 6.06 -7.99
N PRO A 15 25.97 6.26 -9.26
CA PRO A 15 27.15 5.62 -9.85
C PRO A 15 28.47 6.01 -9.17
N ASN A 16 28.50 7.08 -8.36
CA ASN A 16 29.63 7.38 -7.50
C ASN A 16 29.72 6.34 -6.38
N LYS A 17 30.63 5.37 -6.56
CA LYS A 17 30.83 4.23 -5.65
C LYS A 17 31.20 4.64 -4.24
N GLU A 18 31.99 5.71 -4.07
CA GLU A 18 32.37 6.17 -2.74
C GLU A 18 31.18 6.78 -2.00
N ALA A 19 30.42 7.65 -2.68
CA ALA A 19 29.19 8.22 -2.15
C ALA A 19 28.17 7.12 -1.78
N SER A 20 27.95 6.13 -2.64
CA SER A 20 26.99 5.05 -2.38
C SER A 20 27.44 4.07 -1.29
N ALA A 21 28.75 3.84 -1.13
CA ALA A 21 29.28 2.88 -0.16
C ALA A 21 29.48 3.48 1.24
N ARG A 22 29.90 4.74 1.33
CA ARG A 22 30.27 5.39 2.60
C ARG A 22 29.24 6.39 3.11
N TRP A 23 28.50 7.01 2.19
CA TRP A 23 27.61 8.14 2.45
C TRP A 23 26.17 7.83 2.02
N GLY A 24 25.27 8.79 2.21
CA GLY A 24 23.94 8.75 1.60
C GLY A 24 23.05 7.60 2.09
N ARG A 25 23.24 7.15 3.32
CA ARG A 25 22.33 6.20 3.98
C ARG A 25 21.60 6.95 5.07
N TYR A 26 20.29 6.78 5.10
CA TYR A 26 19.42 7.35 6.10
C TYR A 26 18.60 6.25 6.74
N HIS A 27 18.45 6.35 8.06
CA HIS A 27 17.50 5.58 8.82
C HIS A 27 16.34 6.51 9.17
N LEU A 28 15.17 6.19 8.64
CA LEU A 28 13.95 6.96 8.83
C LEU A 28 13.02 6.20 9.77
N SER A 29 12.41 6.91 10.70
CA SER A 29 11.52 6.39 11.73
C SER A 29 10.15 7.05 11.59
N PHE A 30 9.10 6.24 11.59
CA PHE A 30 7.72 6.65 11.41
C PHE A 30 6.80 6.02 12.47
N PRO A 31 5.66 6.62 12.82
CA PRO A 31 4.66 5.99 13.68
C PRO A 31 4.05 4.71 13.08
N SER A 32 3.99 4.61 11.75
CA SER A 32 3.41 3.46 11.07
C SER A 32 3.96 3.28 9.64
N ARG A 33 3.70 2.10 9.06
CA ARG A 33 3.91 1.85 7.62
C ARG A 33 3.17 2.86 6.75
N TYR A 34 1.95 3.26 7.15
CA TYR A 34 1.13 4.17 6.36
C TYR A 34 1.79 5.54 6.23
N ASP A 35 2.39 6.05 7.30
CA ASP A 35 3.14 7.32 7.28
C ASP A 35 4.37 7.21 6.37
N ALA A 36 5.07 6.07 6.39
CA ALA A 36 6.20 5.82 5.50
C ALA A 36 5.79 5.74 4.03
N ASP A 37 4.66 5.10 3.72
CA ASP A 37 4.11 5.00 2.36
C ASP A 37 3.69 6.38 1.84
N GLU A 38 3.02 7.19 2.68
CA GLU A 38 2.69 8.58 2.39
C GLU A 38 3.94 9.42 2.15
N PHE A 39 4.97 9.26 2.98
CA PHE A 39 6.23 9.98 2.82
C PHE A 39 6.93 9.61 1.51
N TYR A 40 7.06 8.32 1.22
CA TYR A 40 7.63 7.85 -0.05
C TYR A 40 6.87 8.44 -1.24
N ARG A 41 5.53 8.45 -1.16
CA ARG A 41 4.70 9.06 -2.21
C ARG A 41 4.96 10.55 -2.35
N THR A 42 5.15 11.29 -1.25
CA THR A 42 5.53 12.71 -1.31
C THR A 42 6.86 12.90 -2.02
N LEU A 43 7.88 12.08 -1.71
CA LEU A 43 9.18 12.13 -2.40
C LEU A 43 9.05 11.93 -3.92
N GLN A 44 8.13 11.08 -4.39
CA GLN A 44 7.87 10.86 -5.82
C GLN A 44 7.33 12.12 -6.54
N THR A 45 6.77 13.07 -5.79
CA THR A 45 6.17 14.30 -6.33
C THR A 45 7.04 15.55 -6.17
N LEU A 46 8.12 15.47 -5.37
CA LEU A 46 8.99 16.60 -5.10
C LEU A 46 9.70 17.09 -6.37
N LYS A 47 9.75 18.41 -6.53
CA LYS A 47 10.40 19.10 -7.64
C LYS A 47 11.29 20.23 -7.14
N ARG A 48 12.29 20.57 -7.95
CA ARG A 48 13.09 21.80 -7.85
C ARG A 48 12.86 22.61 -9.11
N GLY A 49 12.01 23.63 -9.04
CA GLY A 49 11.45 24.24 -10.25
C GLY A 49 10.65 23.21 -11.04
N ASP A 50 10.92 23.08 -12.34
CA ASP A 50 10.22 22.12 -13.22
C ASP A 50 10.87 20.73 -13.25
N VAL A 51 12.03 20.55 -12.62
CA VAL A 51 12.73 19.27 -12.61
C VAL A 51 12.39 18.44 -11.36
N PRO A 52 12.25 17.12 -11.49
CA PRO A 52 12.10 16.21 -10.36
C PRO A 52 13.27 16.38 -9.38
N TYR A 53 12.97 16.39 -8.07
CA TYR A 53 14.00 16.51 -7.05
C TYR A 53 14.91 15.28 -7.04
N PHE A 54 14.32 14.09 -7.17
CA PHE A 54 15.04 12.82 -7.30
C PHE A 54 15.16 12.42 -8.77
N THR A 55 16.38 12.11 -9.20
CA THR A 55 16.68 11.56 -10.54
C THR A 55 16.38 10.07 -10.58
N ASN A 56 16.54 9.40 -9.45
CA ASN A 56 16.12 8.03 -9.23
C ASN A 56 15.49 7.90 -7.84
N LEU A 57 14.41 7.16 -7.74
CA LEU A 57 13.80 6.76 -6.50
C LEU A 57 13.27 5.36 -6.76
N SER A 58 13.65 4.40 -5.94
CA SER A 58 13.25 3.01 -6.06
C SER A 58 12.86 2.44 -4.71
N ARG A 59 11.91 1.51 -4.72
CA ARG A 59 11.47 0.79 -3.54
C ARG A 59 11.68 -0.69 -3.77
N HIS A 60 12.60 -1.29 -3.01
CA HIS A 60 12.89 -2.72 -3.10
C HIS A 60 12.03 -3.54 -2.13
N SER A 61 11.63 -2.92 -1.02
CA SER A 61 10.67 -3.47 -0.07
C SER A 61 9.98 -2.33 0.69
N PRO A 62 8.97 -2.63 1.53
CA PRO A 62 8.36 -1.63 2.38
C PRO A 62 9.35 -0.85 3.26
N GLN A 63 10.48 -1.46 3.62
CA GLN A 63 11.48 -0.90 4.56
C GLN A 63 12.84 -0.61 3.92
N PHE A 64 13.04 -0.87 2.63
CA PHE A 64 14.32 -0.65 1.97
C PHE A 64 14.17 0.06 0.62
N TRP A 65 14.66 1.30 0.56
CA TRP A 65 14.48 2.22 -0.54
C TRP A 65 15.84 2.66 -1.10
N GLY A 66 15.88 2.94 -2.40
CA GLY A 66 17.00 3.52 -3.11
C GLY A 66 16.67 4.92 -3.60
N TYR A 67 17.65 5.83 -3.62
CA TYR A 67 17.48 7.15 -4.24
C TYR A 67 18.74 7.63 -4.94
N ASP A 68 18.58 8.55 -5.88
CA ASP A 68 19.62 9.39 -6.45
C ASP A 68 19.02 10.76 -6.78
N SER A 69 19.86 11.79 -6.77
CA SER A 69 19.44 13.16 -7.07
C SER A 69 20.63 14.04 -7.40
N VAL A 70 20.37 15.24 -7.88
CA VAL A 70 21.40 16.25 -8.16
C VAL A 70 22.20 16.63 -6.91
N ASP A 71 21.59 16.57 -5.71
CA ASP A 71 22.24 16.88 -4.43
C ASP A 71 23.07 15.73 -3.84
N GLY A 72 23.10 14.57 -4.52
CA GLY A 72 23.89 13.42 -4.10
C GLY A 72 23.47 12.85 -2.74
N HIS A 73 24.40 12.82 -1.78
CA HIS A 73 24.15 12.19 -0.48
C HIS A 73 23.37 13.07 0.51
N ASN A 74 23.34 14.39 0.32
CA ASN A 74 22.70 15.34 1.24
C ASN A 74 21.20 15.57 0.95
N SER A 75 20.65 14.88 -0.03
CA SER A 75 19.32 15.16 -0.58
C SER A 75 18.21 15.02 0.45
N ILE A 76 18.27 13.99 1.29
CA ILE A 76 17.26 13.75 2.32
C ILE A 76 17.41 14.74 3.47
N TYR A 77 18.64 15.02 3.88
CA TYR A 77 18.90 16.11 4.82
C TYR A 77 18.31 17.43 4.30
N ASN A 78 18.58 17.79 3.04
CA ASN A 78 18.06 19.01 2.41
C ASN A 78 16.52 19.03 2.37
N VAL A 79 15.89 17.91 2.01
CA VAL A 79 14.41 17.78 2.04
C VAL A 79 13.84 18.09 3.41
N LEU A 80 14.50 17.62 4.49
CA LEU A 80 14.06 17.83 5.85
C LEU A 80 14.31 19.27 6.34
N VAL A 81 15.51 19.82 6.12
CA VAL A 81 15.87 21.15 6.67
C VAL A 81 15.29 22.30 5.87
N GLN A 82 14.98 22.11 4.59
CA GLN A 82 14.34 23.12 3.73
C GLN A 82 12.80 23.11 3.85
N GLY A 83 12.23 22.24 4.70
CA GLY A 83 10.78 22.17 4.91
C GLY A 83 9.98 21.64 3.71
N LEU A 84 10.61 20.89 2.81
CA LEU A 84 9.93 20.37 1.60
C LEU A 84 8.88 19.28 1.94
N VAL A 85 8.86 18.82 3.19
CA VAL A 85 8.01 17.74 3.71
C VAL A 85 7.47 18.11 5.10
N ASP A 86 7.16 19.38 5.35
CA ASP A 86 6.75 19.90 6.67
C ASP A 86 5.55 19.16 7.28
N ASP A 87 4.64 18.63 6.46
CA ASP A 87 3.52 17.77 6.88
C ASP A 87 3.95 16.48 7.62
N PHE A 88 5.24 16.15 7.59
CA PHE A 88 5.81 14.99 8.26
C PHE A 88 6.61 15.35 9.52
N ARG A 89 6.75 16.64 9.86
CA ARG A 89 7.64 17.09 10.96
C ARG A 89 7.38 16.41 12.30
N GLU A 90 6.13 16.07 12.61
CA GLU A 90 5.75 15.42 13.88
C GLU A 90 5.74 13.88 13.80
N ARG A 91 5.90 13.31 12.59
CA ARG A 91 5.74 11.87 12.31
C ARG A 91 6.89 11.26 11.51
N LEU A 92 8.01 11.98 11.42
CA LEU A 92 9.23 11.53 10.78
C LEU A 92 10.43 11.96 11.61
N SER A 93 11.29 11.01 11.93
CA SER A 93 12.64 11.27 12.41
C SER A 93 13.65 10.60 11.47
N GLY A 94 14.67 11.34 11.05
CA GLY A 94 15.71 10.86 10.14
C GLY A 94 17.09 10.96 10.77
N SER A 95 17.86 9.88 10.69
CA SER A 95 19.27 9.85 11.11
C SER A 95 20.16 9.52 9.92
N PHE A 96 21.20 10.33 9.73
CA PHE A 96 22.22 10.07 8.72
C PHE A 96 23.20 9.01 9.21
N ILE A 97 23.52 8.03 8.35
CA ILE A 97 24.44 6.93 8.66
C ILE A 97 25.67 7.04 7.75
N HIS A 98 26.78 7.47 8.33
CA HIS A 98 28.11 7.52 7.70
C HIS A 98 29.07 6.51 8.34
N ASN A 99 30.05 6.04 7.57
CA ASN A 99 31.00 5.00 8.02
C ASN A 99 32.19 5.52 8.85
N PHE A 100 32.26 6.82 9.17
CA PHE A 100 33.45 7.36 9.87
C PHE A 100 33.51 6.97 11.35
N ASP A 101 32.35 6.80 12.01
CA ASP A 101 32.29 6.67 13.47
C ASP A 101 31.92 5.25 13.94
N ASN A 102 32.20 4.21 13.14
CA ASN A 102 31.69 2.85 13.40
C ASN A 102 30.16 2.83 13.60
N GLY A 103 29.44 3.69 12.87
CA GLY A 103 27.99 3.86 13.03
C GLY A 103 27.27 2.51 12.99
N ALA A 104 26.89 2.02 14.16
CA ALA A 104 26.21 0.75 14.30
C ALA A 104 24.90 0.86 13.53
N PHE A 105 24.71 -0.02 12.55
CA PHE A 105 23.43 -0.13 11.89
C PHE A 105 22.44 -0.65 12.94
N SER A 106 21.47 0.18 13.33
CA SER A 106 20.40 -0.31 14.20
C SER A 106 19.72 -1.46 13.46
N ALA A 107 19.67 -2.63 14.09
CA ALA A 107 18.90 -3.74 13.53
C ALA A 107 17.46 -3.28 13.34
N ILE A 108 16.90 -3.48 12.15
CA ILE A 108 15.46 -3.24 11.92
C ILE A 108 14.71 -4.29 12.73
N SER A 109 14.34 -3.95 13.95
CA SER A 109 13.76 -4.89 14.92
C SER A 109 12.35 -5.33 14.53
N ASN A 110 11.68 -4.57 13.65
CA ASN A 110 10.31 -4.77 13.24
C ASN A 110 10.23 -5.04 11.74
N LEU A 111 10.65 -6.22 11.30
CA LEU A 111 10.46 -6.64 9.91
C LEU A 111 8.97 -6.67 9.59
N VAL A 112 8.57 -5.92 8.57
CA VAL A 112 7.19 -5.89 8.11
C VAL A 112 6.98 -6.94 7.04
N ASN A 113 6.13 -7.90 7.37
CA ASN A 113 5.65 -8.89 6.42
C ASN A 113 4.63 -8.26 5.47
N GLY A 114 4.66 -8.69 4.21
CA GLY A 114 3.69 -8.30 3.18
C GLY A 114 4.32 -7.54 2.01
N PRO A 115 3.62 -7.49 0.87
CA PRO A 115 4.13 -6.87 -0.35
C PRO A 115 4.09 -5.34 -0.27
N ASP A 116 4.83 -4.68 -1.15
CA ASP A 116 4.58 -3.27 -1.46
C ASP A 116 3.20 -3.13 -2.12
N TRP A 117 2.42 -2.16 -1.66
CA TRP A 117 1.12 -1.86 -2.23
C TRP A 117 1.31 -0.93 -3.40
N LEU A 118 1.37 -1.48 -4.61
CA LEU A 118 1.70 -0.75 -5.83
C LEU A 118 0.47 -0.64 -6.73
N ASP A 119 0.35 0.50 -7.41
CA ASP A 119 -0.67 0.72 -8.43
C ASP A 119 -0.57 -0.31 -9.55
N GLY A 120 -1.70 -0.92 -9.90
CA GLY A 120 -1.83 -1.92 -10.93
C GLY A 120 -1.27 -3.30 -10.58
N ALA A 121 -0.74 -3.49 -9.37
CA ALA A 121 -0.24 -4.77 -8.91
C ALA A 121 -1.37 -5.72 -8.49
N TYR A 122 -1.00 -6.99 -8.32
CA TYR A 122 -1.93 -8.08 -8.06
C TYR A 122 -1.78 -8.63 -6.65
N PHE A 123 -2.90 -8.80 -5.95
CA PHE A 123 -2.94 -9.18 -4.55
C PHE A 123 -4.05 -10.19 -4.28
N TYR A 124 -3.89 -10.97 -3.22
CA TYR A 124 -5.02 -11.53 -2.50
C TYR A 124 -5.39 -10.57 -1.37
N ILE A 125 -6.66 -10.57 -0.97
CA ILE A 125 -7.13 -9.81 0.19
C ILE A 125 -7.45 -10.81 1.28
N ARG A 126 -6.77 -10.70 2.43
CA ARG A 126 -6.90 -11.63 3.57
C ARG A 126 -7.24 -10.89 4.85
N ASN A 127 -7.86 -11.59 5.78
CA ASN A 127 -8.14 -11.04 7.10
C ASN A 127 -6.85 -10.98 7.91
N ARG A 128 -6.65 -9.88 8.64
CA ARG A 128 -5.46 -9.62 9.44
C ARG A 128 -5.44 -10.42 10.75
N HIS A 129 -6.60 -10.65 11.35
CA HIS A 129 -6.75 -11.37 12.61
C HIS A 129 -6.94 -12.89 12.40
N GLN A 130 -7.46 -13.28 11.24
CA GLN A 130 -7.62 -14.68 10.81
C GLN A 130 -6.95 -14.88 9.44
N PRO A 131 -5.62 -15.05 9.36
CA PRO A 131 -4.88 -15.11 8.08
C PRO A 131 -5.26 -16.27 7.15
N SER A 132 -6.01 -17.26 7.64
CA SER A 132 -6.61 -18.32 6.81
C SER A 132 -7.77 -17.81 5.95
N LEU A 133 -8.42 -16.71 6.33
CA LEU A 133 -9.64 -16.21 5.69
C LEU A 133 -9.33 -15.20 4.59
N TYR A 134 -9.75 -15.50 3.36
CA TYR A 134 -9.51 -14.71 2.16
C TYR A 134 -10.80 -14.25 1.50
N TRP A 135 -10.70 -13.16 0.75
CA TRP A 135 -11.74 -12.79 -0.21
C TRP A 135 -11.73 -13.76 -1.38
N TRP A 136 -12.92 -14.22 -1.74
CA TRP A 136 -13.16 -15.12 -2.85
C TRP A 136 -14.43 -14.69 -3.58
N VAL A 137 -14.47 -14.85 -4.89
CA VAL A 137 -15.62 -14.50 -5.71
C VAL A 137 -16.25 -15.76 -6.28
N GLN A 138 -17.56 -15.92 -6.09
CA GLN A 138 -18.35 -17.01 -6.64
C GLN A 138 -19.59 -16.45 -7.34
N GLY A 139 -19.77 -16.80 -8.61
CA GLY A 139 -20.82 -16.19 -9.42
C GLY A 139 -20.61 -14.67 -9.51
N GLN A 140 -21.59 -13.88 -9.06
CA GLN A 140 -21.53 -12.42 -9.04
C GLN A 140 -21.24 -11.83 -7.65
N ARG A 141 -21.00 -12.66 -6.63
CA ARG A 141 -20.93 -12.19 -5.23
C ARG A 141 -19.54 -12.42 -4.62
N GLY A 142 -19.15 -11.51 -3.74
CA GLY A 142 -17.97 -11.61 -2.90
C GLY A 142 -18.26 -12.43 -1.63
N HIS A 143 -17.36 -13.36 -1.34
CA HIS A 143 -17.39 -14.29 -0.21
C HIS A 143 -16.10 -14.20 0.59
N ALA A 144 -16.17 -14.63 1.85
CA ALA A 144 -15.01 -14.95 2.65
C ALA A 144 -14.81 -16.46 2.64
N SER A 145 -13.57 -16.95 2.50
CA SER A 145 -13.30 -18.38 2.45
C SER A 145 -11.94 -18.71 3.05
N GLU A 146 -11.87 -19.82 3.79
CA GLU A 146 -10.59 -20.35 4.28
C GLU A 146 -9.88 -21.28 3.29
N ARG A 147 -10.59 -21.68 2.23
CA ARG A 147 -10.14 -22.72 1.29
C ARG A 147 -9.91 -22.20 -0.12
N ARG A 148 -10.48 -21.04 -0.43
CA ARG A 148 -10.47 -20.42 -1.75
C ARG A 148 -10.08 -18.96 -1.62
N ARG A 149 -9.45 -18.43 -2.66
CA ARG A 149 -9.03 -17.03 -2.73
C ARG A 149 -9.09 -16.57 -4.17
N THR A 150 -9.52 -15.35 -4.39
CA THR A 150 -9.52 -14.71 -5.70
C THR A 150 -8.38 -13.71 -5.77
N LYS A 151 -7.67 -13.69 -6.89
CA LYS A 151 -6.61 -12.70 -7.13
C LYS A 151 -7.25 -11.43 -7.68
N PHE A 152 -6.87 -10.28 -7.14
CA PHE A 152 -7.38 -8.98 -7.52
C PHE A 152 -6.24 -8.11 -8.06
N ARG A 153 -6.55 -7.24 -9.02
CA ARG A 153 -5.67 -6.16 -9.44
C ARG A 153 -6.19 -4.86 -8.82
N ILE A 154 -5.34 -4.17 -8.05
CA ILE A 154 -5.69 -2.92 -7.37
C ILE A 154 -5.10 -1.77 -8.18
N GLN A 155 -5.95 -0.87 -8.67
CA GLN A 155 -5.54 0.23 -9.57
C GLN A 155 -6.03 1.56 -9.03
N LEU A 156 -5.24 2.61 -9.16
CA LEU A 156 -5.70 3.97 -8.91
C LEU A 156 -6.83 4.35 -9.85
N CYS A 157 -7.84 5.05 -9.32
CA CYS A 157 -8.90 5.62 -10.14
C CYS A 157 -8.40 6.76 -11.02
N GLU A 158 -7.41 7.49 -10.54
CA GLU A 158 -6.90 8.72 -11.12
C GLU A 158 -5.36 8.70 -11.08
N LYS A 159 -4.73 9.29 -12.11
CA LYS A 159 -3.28 9.52 -12.07
C LYS A 159 -2.97 10.48 -10.93
N VAL A 160 -1.87 10.24 -10.24
CA VAL A 160 -1.46 11.11 -9.12
C VAL A 160 -0.70 12.32 -9.68
N PRO A 161 -1.21 13.55 -9.46
CA PRO A 161 -0.56 14.74 -9.97
C PRO A 161 0.88 14.88 -9.49
N GLY A 162 1.76 15.32 -10.37
CA GLY A 162 3.14 15.63 -10.01
C GLY A 162 4.08 14.43 -9.88
N ILE A 163 3.59 13.18 -9.91
CA ILE A 163 4.48 12.01 -10.01
C ILE A 163 5.26 12.11 -11.31
N ASN A 164 6.57 12.05 -11.19
CA ASN A 164 7.46 12.02 -12.34
C ASN A 164 7.38 10.66 -13.05
N GLU A 165 6.77 10.63 -14.24
CA GLU A 165 6.67 9.43 -15.08
C GLU A 165 8.05 8.87 -15.51
N LYS A 166 9.13 9.66 -15.39
CA LYS A 166 10.51 9.19 -15.63
C LYS A 166 11.12 8.45 -14.44
N LEU A 167 10.54 8.55 -13.24
CA LEU A 167 10.95 7.69 -12.14
C LEU A 167 10.55 6.26 -12.48
N LYS A 168 11.52 5.35 -12.51
CA LYS A 168 11.28 3.92 -12.73
C LYS A 168 10.62 3.23 -11.53
N SER A 169 10.10 3.99 -10.55
CA SER A 169 9.37 3.44 -9.41
C SER A 169 7.89 3.36 -9.72
N PRO A 170 7.27 2.20 -9.51
CA PRO A 170 5.83 2.11 -9.42
C PRO A 170 5.27 3.06 -8.35
N VAL A 171 4.01 3.40 -8.52
CA VAL A 171 3.29 4.32 -7.63
C VAL A 171 2.82 3.54 -6.40
N VAL A 172 3.26 3.93 -5.20
CA VAL A 172 2.94 3.21 -3.93
C VAL A 172 1.60 3.65 -3.40
N LEU A 173 0.56 2.82 -3.43
CA LEU A 173 -0.79 3.10 -2.91
C LEU A 173 -0.78 3.59 -1.46
N ILE A 174 -1.51 4.67 -1.19
CA ILE A 174 -1.65 5.28 0.15
C ILE A 174 -3.12 5.36 0.56
N ARG A 175 -3.37 5.48 1.87
CA ARG A 175 -4.71 5.38 2.48
C ARG A 175 -5.79 6.25 1.84
N LYS A 176 -5.43 7.46 1.43
CA LYS A 176 -6.33 8.45 0.81
C LYS A 176 -6.62 8.21 -0.66
N ASP A 177 -5.93 7.25 -1.29
CA ASP A 177 -6.10 6.98 -2.71
C ASP A 177 -7.49 6.39 -2.99
N ARG A 178 -8.04 6.76 -4.14
CA ARG A 178 -9.22 6.10 -4.71
C ARG A 178 -8.74 4.97 -5.61
N VAL A 179 -9.26 3.76 -5.42
CA VAL A 179 -8.84 2.57 -6.17
C VAL A 179 -10.01 1.79 -6.75
N TYR A 180 -9.75 1.12 -7.87
CA TYR A 180 -10.60 0.06 -8.42
C TYR A 180 -10.04 -1.31 -8.02
N VAL A 181 -10.94 -2.25 -7.74
CA VAL A 181 -10.62 -3.64 -7.43
C VAL A 181 -11.10 -4.52 -8.57
N GLU A 182 -10.20 -4.83 -9.51
CA GLU A 182 -10.49 -5.68 -10.68
C GLU A 182 -10.26 -7.15 -10.31
N VAL A 183 -11.18 -8.03 -10.70
CA VAL A 183 -10.99 -9.48 -10.55
C VAL A 183 -10.09 -10.00 -11.66
N VAL A 184 -9.05 -10.75 -11.29
CA VAL A 184 -8.21 -11.46 -12.25
C VAL A 184 -8.87 -12.81 -12.55
N PRO A 185 -9.24 -13.09 -13.81
CA PRO A 185 -9.79 -14.38 -14.19
C PRO A 185 -8.80 -15.50 -13.87
N GLU A 186 -9.30 -16.65 -13.43
CA GLU A 186 -8.48 -17.86 -13.33
C GLU A 186 -8.03 -18.32 -14.73
N ALA A 187 -6.83 -18.89 -14.82
CA ALA A 187 -6.26 -19.33 -16.09
C ALA A 187 -7.19 -20.34 -16.77
N GLY A 188 -7.58 -20.06 -18.03
CA GLY A 188 -8.49 -20.90 -18.81
C GLY A 188 -9.95 -20.42 -18.85
N MET A 189 -10.32 -19.39 -18.08
CA MET A 189 -11.59 -18.70 -18.27
C MET A 189 -11.50 -17.71 -19.44
N PRO A 190 -12.54 -17.59 -20.30
CA PRO A 190 -12.57 -16.55 -21.32
C PRO A 190 -12.33 -15.20 -20.65
N THR A 191 -11.51 -14.35 -21.26
CA THR A 191 -11.38 -12.94 -20.89
C THR A 191 -12.68 -12.22 -21.25
N GLU A 192 -13.75 -12.52 -20.51
CA GLU A 192 -14.93 -11.67 -20.51
C GLU A 192 -14.51 -10.24 -20.15
N SER A 193 -15.38 -9.28 -20.51
CA SER A 193 -15.27 -7.89 -20.07
C SER A 193 -14.76 -7.79 -18.63
N ARG A 194 -13.80 -6.90 -18.37
CA ARG A 194 -13.25 -6.65 -17.03
C ARG A 194 -14.37 -6.55 -16.00
N LYS A 195 -14.22 -7.28 -14.89
CA LYS A 195 -15.14 -7.26 -13.77
C LYS A 195 -14.48 -6.60 -12.57
N TYR A 196 -15.23 -5.74 -11.90
CA TYR A 196 -14.79 -5.01 -10.72
C TYR A 196 -15.66 -5.39 -9.53
N LEU A 197 -15.06 -5.46 -8.35
CA LEU A 197 -15.81 -5.52 -7.10
C LEU A 197 -16.34 -4.12 -6.76
N GLY A 198 -17.61 -4.07 -6.37
CA GLY A 198 -18.28 -2.87 -5.88
C GLY A 198 -19.34 -3.21 -4.83
N ILE A 199 -19.90 -2.16 -4.23
CA ILE A 199 -21.04 -2.30 -3.32
C ILE A 199 -22.32 -2.07 -4.12
N VAL A 200 -23.21 -3.07 -4.12
CA VAL A 200 -24.54 -3.02 -4.74
C VAL A 200 -25.52 -3.67 -3.78
N ASP A 201 -26.64 -3.00 -3.46
CA ASP A 201 -27.68 -3.47 -2.55
C ASP A 201 -27.14 -4.02 -1.21
N ASN A 202 -26.19 -3.27 -0.61
CA ASN A 202 -25.52 -3.64 0.63
C ASN A 202 -24.77 -4.99 0.58
N CYS A 203 -24.32 -5.40 -0.59
CA CYS A 203 -23.50 -6.59 -0.82
C CYS A 203 -22.26 -6.23 -1.65
N VAL A 204 -21.16 -6.95 -1.42
CA VAL A 204 -20.00 -6.88 -2.32
C VAL A 204 -20.28 -7.76 -3.53
N MET A 205 -20.41 -7.16 -4.70
CA MET A 205 -20.79 -7.84 -5.95
C MET A 205 -19.86 -7.45 -7.10
N LEU A 206 -19.81 -8.31 -8.12
CA LEU A 206 -19.17 -8.01 -9.38
C LEU A 206 -20.03 -7.08 -10.23
N SER A 207 -19.36 -6.16 -10.92
CA SER A 207 -19.95 -5.26 -11.90
C SER A 207 -19.01 -5.11 -13.11
N SER A 208 -19.58 -4.83 -14.28
CA SER A 208 -18.81 -4.37 -15.44
C SER A 208 -18.39 -2.90 -15.31
N THR A 209 -19.02 -2.14 -14.42
CA THR A 209 -18.68 -0.75 -14.11
C THR A 209 -17.72 -0.71 -12.93
N ALA A 210 -16.62 0.02 -13.09
CA ALA A 210 -15.63 0.18 -12.04
C ALA A 210 -16.21 0.96 -10.86
N TYR A 211 -16.14 0.38 -9.65
CA TYR A 211 -16.58 1.01 -8.41
C TYR A 211 -15.39 1.62 -7.68
N PRO A 212 -15.37 2.94 -7.42
CA PRO A 212 -14.26 3.58 -6.73
C PRO A 212 -14.32 3.34 -5.23
N TRP A 213 -13.27 2.74 -4.69
CA TRP A 213 -13.06 2.53 -3.26
C TRP A 213 -12.12 3.58 -2.69
N ILE A 214 -12.28 3.97 -1.43
CA ILE A 214 -11.21 4.63 -0.68
C ILE A 214 -10.31 3.53 -0.13
N PHE A 215 -9.00 3.58 -0.42
CA PHE A 215 -8.08 2.47 -0.14
C PHE A 215 -8.04 2.06 1.33
N GLU A 216 -8.01 3.03 2.26
CA GLU A 216 -8.11 2.74 3.69
C GLU A 216 -9.43 2.05 4.06
N ASN A 217 -10.53 2.52 3.47
CA ASN A 217 -11.85 2.02 3.82
C ASN A 217 -12.04 0.58 3.35
N LEU A 218 -11.58 0.27 2.14
CA LEU A 218 -11.57 -1.08 1.56
C LEU A 218 -10.98 -2.09 2.55
N LEU A 219 -9.87 -1.71 3.21
CA LEU A 219 -9.11 -2.62 4.07
C LEU A 219 -9.55 -2.60 5.53
N CYS A 220 -9.96 -1.46 6.08
CA CYS A 220 -10.06 -1.30 7.54
C CYS A 220 -11.43 -0.85 8.07
N LYS A 221 -12.36 -0.41 7.21
CA LYS A 221 -13.57 0.30 7.69
C LYS A 221 -14.87 -0.12 7.04
N GLN A 222 -14.86 -0.52 5.77
CA GLN A 222 -16.08 -0.69 5.00
C GLN A 222 -16.55 -2.13 4.91
N ILE A 223 -15.67 -3.13 4.89
CA ILE A 223 -16.07 -4.51 4.58
C ILE A 223 -15.93 -5.42 5.80
N GLY A 224 -17.02 -6.11 6.13
CA GLY A 224 -17.04 -7.21 7.09
C GLY A 224 -17.48 -8.52 6.46
N VAL A 225 -17.61 -9.54 7.31
CA VAL A 225 -18.10 -10.86 6.92
C VAL A 225 -19.42 -11.11 7.61
N ARG A 226 -20.42 -11.50 6.83
CA ARG A 226 -21.64 -12.08 7.37
C ARG A 226 -21.49 -13.58 7.50
N TRP A 227 -21.56 -14.06 8.73
CA TRP A 227 -21.45 -15.47 9.03
C TRP A 227 -22.80 -16.17 8.97
N ARG A 228 -22.75 -17.49 8.76
CA ARG A 228 -23.91 -18.37 8.66
C ARG A 228 -24.79 -18.25 9.92
N GLY A 229 -26.11 -18.11 9.73
CA GLY A 229 -27.09 -18.15 10.82
C GLY A 229 -27.52 -16.80 11.40
N GLU A 230 -26.89 -15.69 10.99
CA GLU A 230 -27.39 -14.36 11.29
C GLU A 230 -28.64 -14.07 10.46
N LYS A 231 -29.82 -13.94 11.10
CA LYS A 231 -31.12 -13.72 10.42
C LYS A 231 -31.05 -12.57 9.42
N ALA A 232 -31.36 -12.84 8.15
CA ALA A 232 -31.59 -11.80 7.15
C ALA A 232 -32.87 -11.02 7.49
N GLN A 233 -32.82 -9.69 7.41
CA GLN A 233 -34.03 -8.84 7.56
C GLN A 233 -34.98 -8.97 6.37
N SER A 234 -34.56 -9.60 5.27
CA SER A 234 -35.37 -9.95 4.12
C SER A 234 -35.09 -11.41 3.75
N GLY A 235 -36.14 -12.18 3.48
CA GLY A 235 -36.13 -13.65 3.35
C GLY A 235 -35.42 -14.21 2.11
N ASP A 236 -34.20 -13.76 1.83
CA ASP A 236 -33.36 -14.28 0.76
C ASP A 236 -32.42 -15.41 1.22
N ASP A 237 -32.16 -16.26 0.23
CA ASP A 237 -31.56 -17.59 0.23
C ASP A 237 -30.37 -17.79 1.19
N VAL A 238 -30.38 -18.95 1.86
CA VAL A 238 -29.35 -19.39 2.81
C VAL A 238 -28.13 -19.84 2.01
N SER A 239 -27.37 -18.88 1.46
CA SER A 239 -25.99 -19.11 1.03
C SER A 239 -25.25 -19.81 2.16
N LYS A 240 -24.74 -21.02 1.90
CA LYS A 240 -24.02 -21.82 2.91
C LYS A 240 -22.67 -21.19 3.29
N ASP A 241 -22.12 -20.35 2.42
CA ASP A 241 -20.80 -19.73 2.58
C ASP A 241 -20.93 -18.28 3.09
N PRO A 242 -20.00 -17.82 3.97
CA PRO A 242 -20.02 -16.47 4.50
C PRO A 242 -19.74 -15.46 3.38
N PHE A 243 -20.49 -14.36 3.37
CA PHE A 243 -20.42 -13.36 2.31
C PHE A 243 -19.86 -12.03 2.80
N LEU A 244 -19.18 -11.33 1.89
CA LEU A 244 -18.64 -10.00 2.14
C LEU A 244 -19.77 -8.98 2.09
N MET A 245 -19.85 -8.11 3.09
CA MET A 245 -20.85 -7.05 3.13
C MET A 245 -20.28 -5.74 3.68
N PRO A 246 -20.85 -4.60 3.29
CA PRO A 246 -20.56 -3.34 3.94
C PRO A 246 -20.96 -3.40 5.43
N ILE A 247 -20.11 -2.92 6.32
CA ILE A 247 -20.43 -2.76 7.75
C ILE A 247 -20.78 -1.30 8.06
N GLY A 248 -21.82 -1.11 8.87
CA GLY A 248 -22.24 0.22 9.34
C GLY A 248 -21.40 0.73 10.51
N GLU A 249 -20.77 -0.17 11.27
CA GLU A 249 -19.88 0.19 12.38
C GLU A 249 -18.43 -0.14 12.06
N PRO A 250 -17.50 0.83 12.17
CA PRO A 250 -16.08 0.59 11.91
C PRO A 250 -15.46 -0.28 13.02
N GLY A 251 -14.77 -1.35 12.62
CA GLY A 251 -13.79 -2.03 13.49
C GLY A 251 -13.94 -3.53 13.71
N ALA A 252 -14.97 -4.20 13.16
CA ALA A 252 -15.13 -5.64 13.37
C ALA A 252 -14.10 -6.49 12.59
N GLU A 253 -13.81 -6.12 11.33
CA GLU A 253 -12.90 -6.87 10.46
C GLU A 253 -11.80 -5.96 9.89
N GLN A 254 -10.57 -6.46 9.88
CA GLN A 254 -9.42 -5.79 9.27
C GLN A 254 -8.83 -6.69 8.19
N TRP A 255 -8.65 -6.13 7.00
CA TRP A 255 -8.11 -6.80 5.83
C TRP A 255 -6.76 -6.23 5.45
N GLU A 256 -5.97 -7.02 4.73
CA GLU A 256 -4.70 -6.60 4.16
C GLU A 256 -4.47 -7.22 2.77
N LEU A 257 -3.68 -6.53 1.96
CA LEU A 257 -3.20 -7.05 0.68
C LEU A 257 -1.98 -7.94 0.91
N CYS A 258 -1.98 -9.14 0.32
CA CYS A 258 -0.87 -10.09 0.38
C CYS A 258 -0.53 -10.73 -0.96
#